data_AF-A0A7S1B020-F1
#
_entry.id   AF-A0A7S1B020-F1
#
_cell.length_a   1.000
_cell.length_b   1.000
_cell.length_c   1.000
_cell.angle_alpha   90.00
_cell.angle_beta   90.00
_cell.angle_gamma   90.00
#
_symmetry.space_group_name_H-M   'P 1'
#
loop_
_entity.id
_entity.type
_entity.pdbx_description
1 polymer ?
#
loop_
_entity_poly.entity_id
_entity_poly.type
_entity_poly.pdbx_seq_one_letter_code
_entity_poly.pdbx_strand_id
1 'polypeptide(L)'
;MAGPHLTRRCSAERHGREGQRSFFNRAGLVDDFLAVLRCKFGSVNRAWRLGLDADGNGSLDFREFVEACRAIGFQGNIRSLWFNLDADQSGEVSLYELDADAARAYDKFR
;
A
#
# COMPACT_ATOMS: atom_id res chain seq x y z
N MET A 1 28.29 41.38 -4.61
CA MET A 1 28.43 40.19 -3.76
C MET A 1 27.07 39.52 -3.71
N ALA A 2 26.89 38.40 -4.42
CA ALA A 2 25.60 37.74 -4.61
C ALA A 2 25.33 36.76 -3.46
N GLY A 3 24.19 36.91 -2.79
CA GLY A 3 23.51 35.81 -2.10
C GLY A 3 22.25 35.40 -2.88
N PRO A 4 21.39 34.53 -2.34
CA PRO A 4 21.63 33.29 -1.61
C PRO A 4 21.42 32.08 -2.54
N HIS A 5 22.02 30.94 -2.20
CA HIS A 5 21.93 29.68 -2.92
C HIS A 5 20.50 29.12 -2.85
N LEU A 6 19.74 29.34 -3.93
CA LEU A 6 18.53 28.62 -4.24
C LEU A 6 18.87 27.19 -4.65
N THR A 7 19.02 26.28 -3.70
CA THR A 7 19.04 24.84 -4.01
C THR A 7 17.62 24.30 -4.05
N ARG A 8 17.05 24.44 -5.25
CA ARG A 8 16.26 23.44 -5.97
C ARG A 8 15.25 22.65 -5.13
N ARG A 9 14.03 23.17 -5.20
CA ARG A 9 12.77 22.42 -5.37
C ARG A 9 13.02 21.01 -5.90
N CYS A 10 12.75 20.01 -5.06
CA CYS A 10 12.56 18.65 -5.54
C CYS A 10 11.16 18.59 -6.16
N SER A 11 11.10 18.77 -7.48
CA SER A 11 9.91 18.52 -8.30
C SER A 11 9.52 17.05 -8.18
N ALA A 12 8.48 16.76 -7.40
CA ALA A 12 7.71 15.54 -7.54
C ALA A 12 6.41 15.85 -8.29
N GLU A 13 6.56 16.31 -9.53
CA GLU A 13 5.47 16.29 -10.50
C GLU A 13 5.41 14.89 -11.11
N ARG A 14 4.31 14.18 -10.83
CA ARG A 14 3.53 13.30 -11.72
C ARG A 14 2.94 12.13 -10.92
N HIS A 15 1.67 12.26 -10.55
CA HIS A 15 0.59 11.46 -11.15
C HIS A 15 -0.73 12.19 -10.91
N GLY A 16 -1.25 12.80 -11.97
CA GLY A 16 -2.65 13.21 -12.04
C GLY A 16 -3.53 12.06 -12.52
N ARG A 17 -4.85 12.34 -12.48
CA ARG A 17 -6.03 11.55 -12.88
C ARG A 17 -6.74 10.94 -11.67
N GLU A 18 -7.73 11.63 -11.12
CA GLU A 18 -9.12 11.70 -11.61
C GLU A 18 -9.82 10.35 -11.66
N GLY A 19 -10.98 10.31 -11.00
CA GLY A 19 -12.15 9.75 -11.66
C GLY A 19 -12.62 8.39 -11.15
N GLN A 20 -13.56 8.48 -10.20
CA GLN A 20 -14.86 7.79 -10.27
C GLN A 20 -14.90 6.25 -10.33
N ARG A 21 -15.54 5.72 -9.27
CA ARG A 21 -16.60 4.70 -9.27
C ARG A 21 -16.29 3.36 -9.95
N SER A 22 -16.31 2.29 -9.15
CA SER A 22 -17.06 1.07 -9.49
C SER A 22 -17.41 0.25 -8.25
N PHE A 23 -18.68 -0.11 -8.19
CA PHE A 23 -19.35 -0.92 -7.17
C PHE A 23 -18.83 -2.36 -7.19
N PHE A 24 -18.58 -2.92 -5.99
CA PHE A 24 -18.54 -4.37 -5.68
C PHE A 24 -18.05 -5.32 -6.79
N ASN A 25 -16.73 -5.48 -6.92
CA ASN A 25 -16.13 -6.66 -7.54
C ASN A 25 -14.92 -7.14 -6.71
N ARG A 26 -14.78 -8.46 -6.53
CA ARG A 26 -13.74 -9.07 -5.65
C ARG A 26 -12.32 -8.65 -6.01
N ALA A 27 -11.99 -8.65 -7.31
CA ALA A 27 -10.68 -8.20 -7.80
C ALA A 27 -10.46 -6.69 -7.62
N GLY A 28 -11.54 -5.89 -7.65
CA GLY A 28 -11.43 -4.44 -7.58
C GLY A 28 -11.02 -3.91 -6.20
N LEU A 29 -11.30 -4.66 -5.12
CA LEU A 29 -10.96 -4.24 -3.75
C LEU A 29 -9.44 -4.23 -3.52
N VAL A 30 -8.75 -5.27 -3.98
CA VAL A 30 -7.29 -5.38 -3.87
C VAL A 30 -6.62 -4.34 -4.77
N ASP A 31 -7.08 -4.20 -6.01
CA ASP A 31 -6.59 -3.17 -6.93
C ASP A 31 -6.79 -1.74 -6.40
N ASP A 32 -7.96 -1.43 -5.81
CA ASP A 32 -8.23 -0.13 -5.18
C ASP A 32 -7.28 0.12 -4.00
N PHE A 33 -7.08 -0.91 -3.18
CA PHE A 33 -6.13 -0.84 -2.07
C PHE A 33 -4.70 -0.59 -2.57
N LEU A 34 -4.24 -1.33 -3.57
CA LEU A 34 -2.93 -1.13 -4.20
C LEU A 34 -2.80 0.27 -4.82
N ALA A 35 -3.86 0.78 -5.44
CA ALA A 35 -3.89 2.14 -5.99
C ALA A 35 -3.75 3.19 -4.88
N VAL A 36 -4.45 3.02 -3.76
CA VAL A 36 -4.32 3.91 -2.58
C VAL A 36 -2.89 3.87 -2.02
N LEU A 37 -2.30 2.68 -1.87
CA LEU A 37 -0.92 2.52 -1.39
C LEU A 37 0.08 3.20 -2.33
N ARG A 38 -0.05 2.99 -3.64
CA ARG A 38 0.78 3.63 -4.67
C ARG A 38 0.61 5.15 -4.66
N CYS A 39 -0.60 5.67 -4.45
CA CYS A 39 -0.86 7.11 -4.34
C CYS A 39 -0.27 7.74 -3.07
N LYS A 40 -0.35 7.06 -1.92
CA LYS A 40 0.12 7.60 -0.62
C LYS A 40 1.63 7.49 -0.45
N PHE A 41 2.22 6.35 -0.82
CA PHE A 41 3.62 6.03 -0.54
C PHE A 41 4.50 6.00 -1.81
N GLY A 42 3.91 6.08 -3.00
CA GLY A 42 4.60 6.01 -4.29
C GLY A 42 4.90 4.59 -4.76
N SER A 43 5.00 3.61 -3.86
CA SER A 43 5.29 2.21 -4.20
C SER A 43 4.72 1.26 -3.16
N VAL A 44 4.32 0.06 -3.58
CA VAL A 44 3.75 -0.97 -2.71
C VAL A 44 4.75 -1.40 -1.63
N ASN A 45 6.01 -1.64 -1.98
CA ASN A 45 7.06 -2.02 -1.01
C ASN A 45 7.25 -0.98 0.10
N ARG A 46 7.17 0.30 -0.28
CA ARG A 46 7.32 1.41 0.65
C ARG A 46 6.08 1.55 1.54
N ALA A 47 4.91 1.35 0.96
CA ALA A 47 3.65 1.30 1.71
C ALA A 47 3.61 0.12 2.68
N TRP A 48 4.14 -1.03 2.27
CA TRP A 48 4.27 -2.21 3.10
C TRP A 48 5.10 -1.88 4.34
N ARG A 49 6.34 -1.46 4.15
CA ARG A 49 7.28 -1.18 5.25
C ARG A 49 6.92 0.02 6.12
N LEU A 50 6.24 1.03 5.58
CA LEU A 50 5.95 2.27 6.32
C LEU A 50 4.52 2.35 6.86
N GLY A 51 3.59 1.58 6.29
CA GLY A 51 2.17 1.76 6.54
C GLY A 51 1.41 0.48 6.91
N LEU A 52 1.95 -0.70 6.58
CA LEU A 52 1.31 -1.98 6.86
C LEU A 52 2.08 -2.76 7.90
N ASP A 53 3.30 -3.17 7.56
CA ASP A 53 4.17 -4.02 8.38
C ASP A 53 5.01 -3.13 9.32
N ALA A 54 4.38 -2.70 10.41
CA ALA A 54 5.00 -1.85 11.42
C ALA A 54 5.99 -2.62 12.31
N ASP A 55 5.76 -3.92 12.52
CA ASP A 55 6.63 -4.79 13.32
C ASP A 55 7.85 -5.29 12.52
N GLY A 56 7.75 -5.31 11.18
CA GLY A 56 8.82 -5.74 10.28
C GLY A 56 8.98 -7.25 10.23
N ASN A 57 7.94 -8.00 10.59
CA ASN A 57 7.95 -9.46 10.64
C ASN A 57 7.78 -10.09 9.23
N GLY A 58 7.35 -9.30 8.23
CA GLY A 58 7.15 -9.74 6.85
C GLY A 58 5.76 -10.32 6.54
N SER A 59 4.88 -10.41 7.53
CA SER A 59 3.49 -10.83 7.44
C SER A 59 2.59 -9.74 8.06
N LEU A 60 1.29 -9.83 7.86
CA LEU A 60 0.33 -8.97 8.55
C LEU A 60 -0.71 -9.83 9.21
N ASP A 61 -0.95 -9.62 10.49
CA ASP A 61 -2.12 -10.16 11.16
C ASP A 61 -3.37 -9.33 10.83
N PHE A 62 -4.55 -9.93 11.00
CA PHE A 62 -5.83 -9.22 10.79
C PHE A 62 -5.93 -7.93 11.63
N ARG A 63 -5.39 -7.93 12.85
CA ARG A 63 -5.40 -6.75 13.72
C ARG A 63 -4.52 -5.64 13.17
N GLU A 64 -3.30 -5.97 12.79
CA GLU A 64 -2.34 -5.03 12.22
C GLU A 64 -2.86 -4.45 10.91
N PHE A 65 -3.46 -5.29 10.07
CA PHE A 65 -4.09 -4.85 8.83
C PHE A 65 -5.22 -3.85 9.07
N VAL A 66 -6.08 -4.08 10.07
CA VAL A 66 -7.15 -3.13 10.42
C VAL A 66 -6.57 -1.80 10.91
N GLU A 67 -5.54 -1.83 11.75
CA GLU A 67 -4.86 -0.62 12.24
C GLU A 67 -4.16 0.13 11.10
N ALA A 68 -3.46 -0.58 10.22
CA ALA A 68 -2.85 -0.05 9.01
C ALA A 68 -3.87 0.60 8.07
N CYS A 69 -4.97 -0.09 7.76
CA CYS A 69 -6.05 0.46 6.94
C CYS A 69 -6.63 1.76 7.54
N ARG A 70 -6.79 1.81 8.86
CA ARG A 70 -7.24 3.02 9.58
C ARG A 70 -6.22 4.15 9.49
N ALA A 71 -4.94 3.85 9.66
CA ALA A 71 -3.85 4.83 9.56
C ALA A 71 -3.73 5.40 8.14
N ILE A 72 -3.92 4.57 7.12
CA ILE A 72 -3.91 4.96 5.69
C ILE A 72 -5.15 5.79 5.34
N GLY A 73 -6.25 5.60 6.08
CA GLY A 73 -7.54 6.25 5.85
C GLY A 73 -8.40 5.53 4.81
N PHE A 74 -8.23 4.22 4.65
CA PHE A 74 -9.04 3.41 3.75
C PHE A 74 -10.47 3.26 4.30
N GLN A 75 -11.46 3.72 3.53
CA GLN A 75 -12.88 3.71 3.93
C GLN A 75 -13.66 2.50 3.38
N GLY A 76 -12.99 1.57 2.70
CA GLY A 76 -13.59 0.35 2.19
C GLY A 76 -13.82 -0.72 3.27
N ASN A 77 -14.43 -1.84 2.88
CA ASN A 77 -14.73 -2.93 3.80
C ASN A 77 -13.48 -3.76 4.07
N ILE A 78 -12.79 -3.48 5.18
CA ILE A 78 -11.52 -4.11 5.56
C ILE A 78 -11.65 -5.63 5.67
N ARG A 79 -12.76 -6.16 6.21
CA ARG A 79 -12.99 -7.62 6.29
C ARG A 79 -13.10 -8.25 4.92
N SER A 80 -13.82 -7.61 4.00
CA SER A 80 -13.93 -8.11 2.64
C SER A 80 -12.59 -8.04 1.93
N LEU A 81 -11.83 -6.95 2.10
CA LEU A 81 -10.49 -6.82 1.54
C LEU A 81 -9.56 -7.91 2.08
N TRP A 82 -9.55 -8.11 3.40
CA TRP A 82 -8.81 -9.19 4.05
C TRP A 82 -9.15 -10.55 3.46
N PHE A 83 -10.44 -10.91 3.38
CA PHE A 83 -10.87 -12.19 2.81
C PHE A 83 -10.51 -12.37 1.33
N ASN A 84 -10.29 -11.28 0.58
CA ASN A 84 -9.80 -11.38 -0.80
C ASN A 84 -8.28 -11.51 -0.89
N LEU A 85 -7.54 -11.01 0.11
CA LEU A 85 -6.09 -11.15 0.21
C LEU A 85 -5.69 -12.52 0.78
N ASP A 86 -6.32 -12.90 1.88
CA ASP A 86 -6.18 -14.18 2.59
C ASP A 86 -7.06 -15.26 1.94
N ALA A 87 -6.68 -15.66 0.73
CA ALA A 87 -7.42 -16.66 -0.04
C ALA A 87 -7.28 -18.07 0.56
N ASP A 88 -6.21 -18.33 1.28
CA ASP A 88 -5.93 -19.61 1.92
C ASP A 88 -6.48 -19.72 3.35
N GLN A 89 -7.01 -18.62 3.91
CA GLN A 89 -7.49 -18.53 5.29
C GLN A 89 -6.42 -18.92 6.31
N SER A 90 -5.16 -18.63 6.00
CA SER A 90 -4.04 -18.81 6.92
C SER A 90 -4.16 -17.89 8.13
N GLY A 91 -4.86 -16.77 8.00
CA GLY A 91 -5.03 -15.78 9.05
C GLY A 91 -3.90 -14.75 9.13
N GLU A 92 -2.95 -14.81 8.20
CA GLU A 92 -1.91 -13.83 7.98
C GLU A 92 -1.86 -13.46 6.49
N VAL A 93 -1.54 -12.22 6.16
CA VAL A 93 -1.35 -11.79 4.76
C VAL A 93 0.11 -11.43 4.55
N SER A 94 0.75 -12.12 3.63
CA SER A 94 2.14 -11.81 3.24
C SER A 94 2.19 -10.81 2.09
N LEU A 95 3.32 -10.10 1.94
CA LEU A 95 3.52 -9.20 0.78
C LEU A 95 3.40 -9.97 -0.55
N TYR A 96 3.74 -11.27 -0.54
CA TYR A 96 3.61 -12.16 -1.70
C TYR A 96 2.16 -12.35 -2.17
N GLU A 97 1.21 -12.35 -1.24
CA GLU A 97 -0.23 -12.48 -1.54
C GLU A 97 -0.82 -11.15 -1.97
N LEU A 98 -0.28 -10.05 -1.43
CA LEU A 98 -0.69 -8.70 -1.81
C LEU A 98 -0.22 -8.34 -3.23
N ASP A 99 1.07 -8.53 -3.51
CA ASP A 99 1.67 -8.27 -4.82
C ASP A 99 3.01 -9.03 -4.92
N ALA A 100 3.03 -10.11 -5.71
CA ALA A 100 4.22 -10.95 -5.87
C ALA A 100 5.42 -10.22 -6.51
N ASP A 101 5.18 -9.19 -7.34
CA ASP A 101 6.26 -8.41 -7.95
C ASP A 101 6.90 -7.47 -6.91
N ALA A 102 6.04 -6.81 -6.13
CA ALA A 102 6.42 -6.03 -4.96
C ALA A 102 7.23 -6.88 -3.97
N ALA A 103 6.76 -8.10 -3.66
CA ALA A 103 7.42 -9.02 -2.74
C ALA A 103 8.83 -9.43 -3.21
N ARG A 104 8.99 -9.78 -4.50
CA ARG A 104 10.30 -10.08 -5.08
C ARG A 104 11.25 -8.89 -5.02
N ALA A 105 10.73 -7.71 -5.33
CA ALA A 105 11.52 -6.49 -5.23
C ALA A 105 11.90 -6.22 -3.76
N TYR A 106 11.00 -6.47 -2.80
CA TYR A 106 11.26 -6.29 -1.37
C TYR A 106 12.33 -7.24 -0.84
N ASP A 107 12.24 -8.53 -1.18
CA ASP A 107 13.24 -9.55 -0.81
C ASP A 107 14.64 -9.20 -1.31
N LYS A 108 14.74 -8.66 -2.54
CA LYS A 108 16.00 -8.23 -3.15
C LYS A 108 16.70 -7.07 -2.41
N PHE A 109 15.97 -6.27 -1.64
CA PHE A 109 16.49 -5.11 -0.92
C PHE A 109 16.55 -5.29 0.60
N ARG A 110 16.34 -6.52 1.10
CA ARG A 110 16.44 -6.89 2.51
C ARG A 110 17.88 -7.05 2.97
#